data_AF-A0AAD7LX27-F1
#
_entry.id   AF-A0AAD7LX27-F1
#
_cell.length_a   1.000
_cell.length_b   1.000
_cell.length_c   1.000
_cell.angle_alpha   90.00
_cell.angle_beta   90.00
_cell.angle_gamma   90.00
#
_symmetry.space_group_name_H-M   'P 1'
#
loop_
_entity.id
_entity.type
_entity.pdbx_description
1 polymer ?
#
loop_
_entity_poly.entity_id
_entity_poly.type
_entity_poly.pdbx_seq_one_letter_code
_entity_poly.pdbx_strand_id
1 'polypeptide(L)'
;MLVAIGNIALAARFAQVLFDIQDTLKSSPPENKVRKEANAMGIISISILFLVCGWSGYVAFGDRTPGNILIDGVHEPFWLVDRGNIFVVVHLVGAY
;
A
#
# COMPACT_ATOMS: atom_id res chain seq x y z
N MET A 1 -2.95 -18.06 8.12
CA MET A 1 -4.25 -17.44 7.76
C MET A 1 -4.47 -16.09 8.46
N LEU A 2 -4.41 -16.01 9.80
CA LEU A 2 -4.66 -14.75 10.53
C LEU A 2 -3.62 -13.64 10.26
N VAL A 3 -2.36 -13.99 10.03
CA VAL A 3 -1.28 -13.02 9.70
C VAL A 3 -1.59 -12.25 8.42
N ALA A 4 -2.10 -12.92 7.38
CA ALA A 4 -2.43 -12.27 6.12
C ALA A 4 -3.56 -11.25 6.29
N ILE A 5 -4.60 -11.60 7.07
CA ILE A 5 -5.71 -10.69 7.39
C ILE A 5 -5.20 -9.49 8.20
N GLY A 6 -4.30 -9.73 9.17
CA GLY A 6 -3.67 -8.66 9.95
C GLY A 6 -2.86 -7.69 9.09
N ASN A 7 -2.08 -8.20 8.13
CA ASN A 7 -1.30 -7.38 7.20
C ASN A 7 -2.20 -6.55 6.27
N ILE A 8 -3.29 -7.14 5.75
CA ILE A 8 -4.28 -6.41 4.94
C ILE A 8 -4.95 -5.32 5.78
N ALA A 9 -5.35 -5.63 7.01
CA ALA A 9 -5.97 -4.67 7.91
C ALA A 9 -5.04 -3.49 8.22
N LEU A 10 -3.74 -3.75 8.45
CA LEU A 10 -2.73 -2.71 8.65
C LEU A 10 -2.54 -1.84 7.41
N ALA A 11 -2.44 -2.46 6.23
CA ALA A 11 -2.26 -1.75 4.97
C ALA A 11 -3.47 -0.89 4.58
N ALA A 12 -4.67 -1.23 5.06
CA ALA A 12 -5.90 -0.47 4.87
C ALA A 12 -6.16 0.58 5.96
N ARG A 13 -5.21 0.87 6.87
CA ARG A 13 -5.36 1.91 7.90
C ARG A 13 -5.09 3.29 7.34
N PHE A 14 -6.12 3.93 6.77
CA PHE A 14 -6.08 5.34 6.38
C PHE A 14 -7.08 6.22 7.16
N ALA A 15 -7.74 5.64 8.17
CA ALA A 15 -8.82 6.30 8.91
C ALA A 15 -8.40 7.62 9.59
N GLN A 16 -7.13 7.75 10.01
CA GLN A 16 -6.63 8.99 10.61
C GLN A 16 -6.59 10.12 9.58
N VAL A 17 -6.01 9.86 8.40
CA VAL A 17 -5.91 10.82 7.29
C VAL A 17 -7.29 11.14 6.69
N LEU A 18 -8.24 10.20 6.77
CA LEU A 18 -9.58 10.39 6.23
C LEU A 18 -10.32 11.58 6.88
N PHE A 19 -10.09 11.86 8.16
CA PHE A 19 -10.70 13.00 8.84
C PHE A 19 -10.09 14.34 8.37
N ASP A 20 -8.77 14.39 8.22
CA ASP A 20 -8.09 15.59 7.71
C ASP A 20 -8.52 15.90 6.25
N ILE A 21 -8.71 14.87 5.43
CA ILE A 21 -9.26 15.03 4.06
C ILE A 21 -10.70 15.57 4.11
N GLN A 22 -11.52 15.13 5.06
CA GLN A 22 -12.89 15.63 5.22
C GLN A 22 -12.92 17.11 5.56
N ASP A 23 -12.08 17.54 6.49
CA ASP A 23 -11.99 18.94 6.94
C ASP A 23 -11.52 19.90 5.82
N THR A 24 -10.87 19.39 4.78
CA THR A 24 -10.40 20.20 3.64
C THR A 24 -11.38 20.25 2.46
N LEU A 25 -12.44 19.44 2.47
CA LEU A 25 -13.42 19.41 1.38
C LEU A 25 -14.32 20.65 1.40
N LYS A 26 -14.56 21.23 0.21
CA LYS A 26 -15.47 22.38 0.06
C LYS A 26 -16.91 21.96 0.33
N SER A 27 -17.71 22.88 0.85
CA SER A 27 -19.13 22.68 1.19
C SER A 27 -20.05 22.41 -0.02
N SER A 28 -19.58 22.66 -1.24
CA SER A 28 -20.29 22.36 -2.48
C SER A 28 -19.35 21.73 -3.51
N PRO A 29 -19.66 20.55 -4.08
CA PRO A 29 -20.81 19.68 -3.81
C PRO A 29 -20.77 19.03 -2.42
N PRO A 30 -21.86 18.36 -1.95
CA PRO A 30 -21.93 17.77 -0.61
C PRO A 30 -20.74 16.87 -0.28
N GLU A 31 -20.10 17.12 0.86
CA GLU A 31 -18.89 16.44 1.32
C GLU A 31 -19.06 14.91 1.31
N ASN A 32 -20.22 14.41 1.76
CA ASN A 32 -20.52 12.98 1.79
C ASN A 32 -20.48 12.31 0.40
N LYS A 33 -20.81 13.04 -0.67
CA LYS A 33 -20.79 12.53 -2.04
C LYS A 33 -19.37 12.49 -2.56
N VAL A 34 -18.65 13.60 -2.44
CA VAL A 34 -17.24 13.71 -2.89
C VAL A 34 -16.36 12.71 -2.13
N ARG A 35 -16.52 12.62 -0.82
CA ARG A 35 -15.82 11.66 0.03
C ARG A 35 -16.10 10.22 -0.36
N LYS A 36 -17.36 9.87 -0.63
CA LYS A 36 -17.72 8.49 -0.99
C LYS A 36 -17.09 8.08 -2.32
N GLU A 37 -17.12 8.95 -3.31
CA GLU A 37 -16.49 8.70 -4.61
C GLU A 37 -14.97 8.61 -4.48
N ALA A 38 -14.33 9.55 -3.79
CA ALA A 38 -12.89 9.54 -3.55
C ALA A 38 -12.44 8.30 -2.76
N ASN A 39 -13.18 7.91 -1.72
CA ASN A 39 -12.88 6.73 -0.92
C ASN A 39 -13.05 5.44 -1.73
N ALA A 40 -14.11 5.34 -2.55
CA ALA A 40 -14.30 4.19 -3.42
C ALA A 40 -13.15 4.05 -4.42
N MET A 41 -12.74 5.16 -5.07
CA MET A 41 -11.58 5.16 -5.97
C MET A 41 -10.30 4.77 -5.24
N GLY A 42 -10.04 5.34 -4.06
CA GLY A 42 -8.85 5.02 -3.27
C GLY A 42 -8.77 3.54 -2.88
N ILE A 43 -9.87 2.97 -2.39
CA ILE A 43 -9.95 1.54 -2.03
C ILE A 43 -9.76 0.65 -3.26
N ILE A 44 -10.36 0.99 -4.40
CA ILE A 44 -10.19 0.22 -5.65
C ILE A 44 -8.72 0.27 -6.09
N SER A 45 -8.11 1.46 -6.13
CA SER A 45 -6.73 1.65 -6.55
C SER A 45 -5.75 0.85 -5.67
N ILE A 46 -5.87 0.94 -4.34
CA ILE A 46 -4.97 0.21 -3.43
C ILE A 46 -5.19 -1.31 -3.51
N SER A 47 -6.44 -1.74 -3.70
CA SER A 47 -6.77 -3.17 -3.84
C SER A 47 -6.17 -3.76 -5.10
N ILE A 48 -6.30 -3.08 -6.24
CA ILE A 48 -5.70 -3.51 -7.51
C ILE A 48 -4.18 -3.55 -7.40
N LEU A 49 -3.57 -2.51 -6.82
CA LEU A 49 -2.11 -2.47 -6.65
C LEU A 49 -1.62 -3.66 -5.80
N PHE A 50 -2.24 -3.92 -4.65
CA PHE A 50 -1.85 -5.04 -3.79
C PHE A 50 -2.12 -6.41 -4.41
N LEU A 51 -3.20 -6.56 -5.16
CA LEU A 51 -3.47 -7.81 -5.90
C LEU A 51 -2.41 -8.06 -6.98
N VAL A 52 -2.06 -7.04 -7.76
CA VAL A 52 -1.03 -7.15 -8.80
C VAL A 52 0.34 -7.45 -8.19
N CYS A 53 0.73 -6.74 -7.12
CA CYS A 53 1.99 -6.99 -6.42
C CYS A 53 2.03 -8.36 -5.73
N GLY A 54 0.93 -8.79 -5.10
CA GLY A 54 0.83 -10.09 -4.46
C GLY A 54 0.89 -11.23 -5.49
N TRP A 55 0.17 -11.08 -6.61
CA TRP A 55 0.21 -12.05 -7.70
C TRP A 55 1.60 -12.11 -8.35
N SER A 56 2.23 -10.97 -8.63
CA SER A 56 3.59 -10.98 -9.20
C SER A 56 4.61 -11.63 -8.26
N GLY A 57 4.53 -11.36 -6.95
CA GLY A 57 5.36 -12.02 -5.94
C GLY A 57 5.16 -13.53 -5.93
N TYR A 58 3.91 -13.99 -5.95
CA TYR A 58 3.61 -15.42 -5.99
C TYR A 58 4.05 -16.09 -7.31
N VAL A 59 3.93 -15.42 -8.45
CA VAL A 59 4.44 -15.94 -9.74
C VAL A 59 5.96 -16.06 -9.72
N ALA A 60 6.66 -15.13 -9.08
CA ALA A 60 8.12 -15.14 -9.03
C ALA A 60 8.69 -16.17 -8.04
N PHE A 61 8.06 -16.36 -6.87
CA PHE A 61 8.64 -17.15 -5.78
C PHE A 61 7.80 -18.38 -5.34
N GLY A 62 6.55 -18.48 -5.81
CA GLY A 62 5.62 -19.54 -5.44
C GLY A 62 5.39 -19.63 -3.93
N ASP A 63 5.32 -20.86 -3.42
CA ASP A 63 5.14 -21.14 -1.99
C ASP A 63 6.31 -20.68 -1.11
N ARG A 64 7.45 -20.29 -1.72
CA ARG A 64 8.62 -19.76 -1.01
C ARG A 64 8.67 -18.25 -0.97
N THR A 65 7.56 -17.56 -1.27
CA THR A 65 7.49 -16.10 -1.20
C THR A 65 7.81 -15.63 0.22
N PRO A 66 8.91 -14.89 0.43
CA PRO A 66 9.28 -14.42 1.76
C PRO A 66 8.38 -13.26 2.21
N GLY A 67 8.26 -13.08 3.53
CA GLY A 67 7.50 -11.97 4.10
C GLY A 67 8.07 -10.59 3.75
N ASN A 68 9.39 -10.51 3.52
CA ASN A 68 10.05 -9.31 2.99
C ASN A 68 10.88 -9.68 1.74
N ILE A 69 10.33 -9.36 0.57
CA ILE A 69 10.95 -9.66 -0.73
C ILE A 69 12.27 -8.88 -0.93
N LEU A 70 12.42 -7.71 -0.30
CA LEU A 70 13.64 -6.90 -0.43
C LEU A 70 14.82 -7.44 0.38
N ILE A 71 14.57 -8.28 1.38
CA ILE A 71 15.64 -8.89 2.19
C ILE A 71 15.90 -10.31 1.72
N ASP A 72 14.84 -11.12 1.60
CA ASP A 72 14.97 -12.57 1.42
C ASP A 72 14.51 -13.05 0.03
N GLY A 73 14.04 -12.14 -0.84
CA GLY A 73 13.47 -12.50 -2.14
C GLY A 73 14.47 -12.45 -3.29
N VAL A 74 15.27 -11.40 -3.39
CA VAL A 74 16.22 -11.20 -4.50
C VAL A 74 17.63 -11.06 -3.92
N HIS A 75 18.46 -12.07 -4.15
CA HIS A 75 19.86 -12.06 -3.68
C HIS A 75 20.81 -11.50 -4.74
N GLU A 76 20.50 -11.67 -6.02
CA GLU A 76 21.26 -11.08 -7.11
C GLU A 76 20.33 -10.57 -8.21
N PRO A 77 20.65 -9.42 -8.84
CA PRO A 77 21.78 -8.53 -8.53
C PRO A 77 21.45 -7.47 -7.47
N PHE A 78 22.37 -7.23 -6.52
CA PHE A 78 22.14 -6.40 -5.31
C PHE A 78 21.67 -4.96 -5.56
N TRP A 79 22.11 -4.31 -6.65
CA TRP A 79 21.70 -2.94 -6.99
C TRP A 79 20.17 -2.77 -7.16
N LEU A 80 19.45 -3.84 -7.51
CA LEU A 80 18.00 -3.79 -7.63
C LEU A 80 17.34 -3.64 -6.25
N VAL A 81 17.85 -4.37 -5.27
CA VAL A 81 17.41 -4.31 -3.86
C VAL A 81 17.75 -2.94 -3.27
N ASP A 82 18.96 -2.44 -3.49
CA ASP A 82 19.40 -1.15 -2.96
C ASP A 82 18.49 0.00 -3.41
N ARG A 83 18.08 0.02 -4.68
CA ARG A 83 17.14 1.04 -5.17
C ARG A 83 15.74 0.90 -4.55
N GLY A 84 15.27 -0.32 -4.35
CA GLY A 84 14.02 -0.57 -3.62
C GLY A 84 14.09 0.02 -2.21
N ASN A 85 15.19 -0.25 -1.49
CA ASN A 85 15.42 0.28 -0.16
C ASN A 85 15.54 1.81 -0.13
N ILE A 86 16.17 2.44 -1.14
CA ILE A 86 16.22 3.90 -1.26
C ILE A 86 14.81 4.49 -1.35
N PHE A 87 13.90 3.89 -2.15
CA PHE A 87 12.53 4.36 -2.23
C PHE A 87 11.78 4.21 -0.91
N VAL A 88 12.01 3.12 -0.16
CA VAL A 88 11.44 2.93 1.18
C VAL A 88 11.93 4.01 2.13
N VAL A 89 13.23 4.31 2.15
CA VAL A 89 13.79 5.37 3.00
C VAL A 89 13.19 6.73 2.65
N VAL A 90 13.14 7.09 1.36
CA VAL A 90 12.54 8.36 0.92
C VAL A 90 11.07 8.46 1.33
N HIS A 91 10.30 7.38 1.17
CA HIS A 91 8.90 7.32 1.59
C HIS A 91 8.74 7.50 3.11
N LEU A 92 9.55 6.81 3.91
CA LEU A 92 9.50 6.89 5.38
C LEU A 92 9.92 8.26 5.90
N VAL A 93 10.97 8.86 5.34
CA VAL A 93 11.43 10.21 5.71
C VAL A 93 10.38 11.27 5.35
N GLY A 94 9.68 11.13 4.21
CA GLY A 94 8.63 12.06 3.83
C GLY A 94 7.30 11.89 4.60
N ALA A 95 7.11 10.73 5.25
CA ALA A 95 5.92 10.44 6.05
C ALA A 95 6.05 10.87 7.52
N TYR A 96 7.27 11.15 8.00
CA TYR A 96 7.58 11.59 9.36
C TYR A 96 7.80 13.11 9.42
#